data_AF-A0A7Y2BIX5-F1
#
_entry.id   AF-A0A7Y2BIX5-F1
#
_cell.length_a   1.000
_cell.length_b   1.000
_cell.length_c   1.000
_cell.angle_alpha   90.00
_cell.angle_beta   90.00
_cell.angle_gamma   90.00
#
_symmetry.space_group_name_H-M   'P 1'
#
loop_
_entity.id
_entity.type
_entity.pdbx_description
1 polymer ?
#
loop_
_entity_poly.entity_id
_entity_poly.type
_entity_poly.pdbx_seq_one_letter_code
_entity_poly.pdbx_strand_id
1 'polypeptide(L)'
;MLKKNLLTVLTILLLGVPVGAVAQQTPIQELGDEIFEDEDLSINNNQSCATCHDDAWGSTGPDSVINAGGAVYEGSILGAFGDRKPPETDYATLSPVLHLDKGTWVGGNFWDGRATGEKLGWPSADQAQGPFLNPKEQALPDNACVVYRVSVATYELLYEEVFGDNIFAIVFPVNTDALCAGGNPVPLSDDDRAKVETEYNNIALAIAEYEAGPSERSFSSKFDASLGGNYKPTKQERRGFALFQGKGKCKLC
;
A
#
# COMPACT_ATOMS: atom_id res chain seq x y z
N MET A 1 -1.89 -60.28 -51.23
CA MET A 1 -2.74 -59.46 -50.34
C MET A 1 -1.83 -58.72 -49.38
N LEU A 2 -1.70 -57.39 -49.49
CA LEU A 2 -1.04 -56.55 -48.47
C LEU A 2 -2.01 -55.45 -48.06
N LYS A 3 -2.36 -55.38 -46.77
CA LYS A 3 -3.07 -54.24 -46.19
C LYS A 3 -2.04 -53.28 -45.57
N LYS A 4 -2.03 -52.03 -46.03
CA LYS A 4 -1.29 -50.95 -45.36
C LYS A 4 -2.09 -50.51 -44.14
N ASN A 5 -1.51 -50.59 -42.95
CA ASN A 5 -2.06 -49.94 -41.77
C ASN A 5 -1.52 -48.51 -41.72
N LEU A 6 -2.41 -47.53 -41.76
CA LEU A 6 -2.09 -46.11 -41.60
C LEU A 6 -2.19 -45.76 -40.11
N LEU A 7 -1.07 -45.43 -39.45
CA LEU A 7 -1.14 -44.83 -38.12
C LEU A 7 -1.49 -43.36 -38.24
N THR A 8 -2.68 -42.98 -37.75
CA THR A 8 -3.06 -41.58 -37.58
C THR A 8 -2.46 -41.07 -36.27
N VAL A 9 -1.44 -40.22 -36.35
CA VAL A 9 -0.92 -39.49 -35.19
C VAL A 9 -1.87 -38.35 -34.88
N LEU A 10 -2.56 -38.41 -33.74
CA LEU A 10 -3.47 -37.35 -33.30
C LEU A 10 -2.68 -36.30 -32.52
N THR A 11 -2.24 -35.24 -33.19
CA THR A 11 -1.58 -34.11 -32.54
C THR A 11 -2.58 -33.35 -31.67
N ILE A 12 -2.47 -33.50 -30.36
CA ILE A 12 -3.24 -32.70 -29.40
C ILE A 12 -2.68 -31.28 -29.41
N LEU A 13 -3.38 -30.37 -30.08
CA LEU A 13 -3.07 -28.95 -30.04
C LEU A 13 -3.57 -28.38 -28.70
N LEU A 14 -2.67 -28.29 -27.73
CA LEU A 14 -2.91 -27.54 -26.49
C LEU A 14 -3.06 -26.05 -26.83
N LEU A 15 -4.31 -25.62 -27.01
CA LEU A 15 -4.67 -24.21 -27.04
C LEU A 15 -4.44 -23.65 -25.63
N GLY A 16 -3.23 -23.14 -25.39
CA GLY A 16 -2.92 -22.38 -24.19
C GLY A 16 -3.85 -21.18 -24.13
N VAL A 17 -4.69 -21.12 -23.09
CA VAL A 17 -5.39 -19.88 -22.74
C VAL A 17 -4.29 -18.84 -22.47
N PRO A 18 -4.35 -17.64 -23.07
CA PRO A 18 -3.41 -16.59 -22.71
C PRO A 18 -3.68 -16.21 -21.25
N VAL A 19 -2.85 -16.71 -20.35
CA VAL A 19 -2.68 -16.11 -19.03
C VAL A 19 -2.22 -14.69 -19.31
N GLY A 20 -3.05 -13.70 -18.97
CA GLY A 20 -2.66 -12.31 -19.09
C GLY A 20 -1.36 -12.12 -18.33
N ALA A 21 -0.37 -11.50 -18.97
CA ALA A 21 0.88 -11.20 -18.29
C ALA A 21 0.55 -10.31 -17.09
N VAL A 22 0.78 -10.82 -15.88
CA VAL A 22 0.83 -9.99 -14.68
C VAL A 22 1.94 -8.97 -14.97
N ALA A 23 1.61 -7.68 -14.90
CA ALA A 23 2.61 -6.65 -15.08
C ALA A 23 3.60 -6.76 -13.92
N GLN A 24 4.87 -7.02 -14.23
CA GLN A 24 5.93 -7.08 -13.23
C GLN A 24 6.00 -5.74 -12.50
N GLN A 25 6.13 -5.77 -11.16
CA GLN A 25 6.46 -4.59 -10.37
C GLN A 25 7.76 -3.94 -10.89
N THR A 26 7.87 -2.63 -10.75
CA THR A 26 9.14 -1.91 -10.94
C THR A 26 9.98 -1.98 -9.65
N PRO A 27 11.30 -1.72 -9.68
CA PRO A 27 12.14 -1.79 -8.47
C PRO A 27 11.65 -0.89 -7.31
N ILE A 28 11.05 0.27 -7.59
CA ILE A 28 10.44 1.14 -6.55
C ILE A 28 9.15 0.55 -5.97
N GLN A 29 8.44 -0.29 -6.73
CA GLN A 29 7.24 -1.00 -6.25
C GLN A 29 7.63 -2.21 -5.41
N GLU A 30 8.64 -2.97 -5.83
CA GLU A 30 9.23 -4.06 -5.04
C GLU A 30 9.82 -3.53 -3.72
N LEU A 31 10.48 -2.36 -3.75
CA LEU A 31 10.94 -1.67 -2.54
C LEU A 31 9.78 -1.22 -1.64
N GLY A 32 8.70 -0.70 -2.22
CA GLY A 32 7.50 -0.31 -1.48
C GLY A 32 6.80 -1.50 -0.82
N ASP A 33 6.77 -2.65 -1.49
CA ASP A 33 6.24 -3.94 -1.01
C ASP A 33 7.03 -4.44 0.23
N GLU A 34 8.36 -4.53 0.10
CA GLU A 34 9.26 -4.90 1.21
C GLU A 34 9.10 -3.97 2.43
N ILE A 35 8.95 -2.65 2.21
CA ILE A 35 8.70 -1.66 3.29
C ILE A 35 7.28 -1.79 3.87
N PHE A 36 6.29 -2.18 3.08
CA PHE A 36 4.89 -2.34 3.51
C PHE A 36 4.71 -3.55 4.43
N GLU A 37 5.50 -4.61 4.19
CA GLU A 37 5.53 -5.84 4.99
C GLU A 37 6.49 -5.80 6.20
N ASP A 38 7.37 -4.80 6.30
CA ASP A 38 8.38 -4.77 7.37
C ASP A 38 7.80 -4.44 8.77
N GLU A 39 7.72 -5.47 9.63
CA GLU A 39 7.34 -5.34 11.04
C GLU A 39 8.38 -4.57 11.88
N ASP A 40 9.66 -4.56 11.49
CA ASP A 40 10.72 -3.81 12.18
C ASP A 40 10.50 -2.28 12.06
N LEU A 41 9.59 -1.79 11.20
CA LEU A 41 9.23 -0.36 11.16
C LEU A 41 8.21 0.07 12.24
N SER A 42 8.05 -0.75 13.28
CA SER A 42 7.27 -0.44 14.49
C SER A 42 8.10 -0.46 15.78
N ILE A 43 7.70 0.30 16.80
CA ILE A 43 8.51 0.48 18.03
C ILE A 43 8.80 -0.83 18.78
N ASN A 44 7.89 -1.81 18.73
CA ASN A 44 8.06 -3.13 19.33
C ASN A 44 8.38 -4.24 18.31
N ASN A 45 8.69 -3.88 17.05
CA ASN A 45 9.01 -4.80 15.96
C ASN A 45 7.96 -5.92 15.80
N ASN A 46 6.69 -5.52 15.65
CA ASN A 46 5.51 -6.40 15.72
C ASN A 46 4.31 -5.94 14.88
N GLN A 47 4.49 -4.96 13.98
CA GLN A 47 3.42 -4.39 13.16
C GLN A 47 3.96 -3.73 11.88
N SER A 48 3.64 -4.33 10.75
CA SER A 48 3.82 -3.78 9.40
C SER A 48 2.60 -2.97 8.95
N CYS A 49 2.60 -2.43 7.73
CA CYS A 49 1.38 -1.87 7.12
C CYS A 49 0.34 -2.97 6.87
N ALA A 50 0.80 -4.12 6.34
CA ALA A 50 -0.04 -5.28 6.04
C ALA A 50 -0.80 -5.85 7.25
N THR A 51 -0.27 -5.67 8.47
CA THR A 51 -0.97 -6.02 9.73
C THR A 51 -2.38 -5.41 9.83
N CYS A 52 -2.59 -4.22 9.25
CA CYS A 52 -3.87 -3.50 9.22
C CYS A 52 -4.52 -3.48 7.81
N HIS A 53 -3.77 -3.90 6.79
CA HIS A 53 -4.09 -3.76 5.37
C HIS A 53 -3.68 -5.03 4.60
N ASP A 54 -4.37 -6.14 4.84
CA ASP A 54 -4.01 -7.46 4.27
C ASP A 54 -4.66 -7.66 2.90
N ASP A 55 -3.84 -7.77 1.85
CA ASP A 55 -4.23 -7.96 0.45
C ASP A 55 -5.15 -9.15 0.23
N ALA A 56 -4.98 -10.24 1.00
CA ALA A 56 -5.82 -11.43 0.90
C ALA A 56 -7.29 -11.15 1.29
N TRP A 57 -7.56 -10.00 1.91
CA TRP A 57 -8.88 -9.53 2.34
C TRP A 57 -9.32 -8.24 1.63
N GLY A 58 -8.63 -7.83 0.56
CA GLY A 58 -8.87 -6.56 -0.13
C GLY A 58 -8.20 -5.40 0.61
N SER A 59 -6.90 -5.57 0.87
CA SER A 59 -5.96 -4.60 1.42
C SER A 59 -6.53 -3.82 2.62
N THR A 60 -7.15 -4.59 3.52
CA THR A 60 -7.85 -4.10 4.71
C THR A 60 -7.78 -5.12 5.85
N GLY A 61 -8.12 -4.69 7.06
CA GLY A 61 -7.91 -5.47 8.28
C GLY A 61 -8.50 -6.90 8.24
N PRO A 62 -7.68 -7.96 8.43
CA PRO A 62 -8.10 -9.36 8.25
C PRO A 62 -8.89 -9.95 9.43
N ASP A 63 -8.83 -9.34 10.62
CA ASP A 63 -9.41 -9.93 11.84
C ASP A 63 -10.93 -9.68 11.95
N SER A 64 -11.70 -10.77 11.85
CA SER A 64 -13.17 -10.75 11.93
C SER A 64 -13.74 -10.33 13.30
N VAL A 65 -13.01 -10.53 14.41
CA VAL A 65 -13.41 -10.15 15.77
C VAL A 65 -13.21 -8.65 15.96
N ILE A 66 -12.06 -8.11 15.54
CA ILE A 66 -11.80 -6.66 15.51
C ILE A 66 -12.83 -5.98 14.61
N ASN A 67 -13.04 -6.49 13.41
CA ASN A 67 -14.01 -5.93 12.44
C ASN A 67 -15.45 -5.93 12.98
N ALA A 68 -15.86 -6.94 13.75
CA ALA A 68 -17.16 -6.97 14.43
C ALA A 68 -17.22 -6.05 15.68
N GLY A 69 -16.08 -5.79 16.33
CA GLY A 69 -15.96 -5.01 17.55
C GLY A 69 -15.83 -3.48 17.37
N GLY A 70 -15.79 -2.99 16.14
CA GLY A 70 -15.62 -1.57 15.81
C GLY A 70 -14.58 -1.29 14.72
N ALA A 71 -13.84 -2.32 14.30
CA ALA A 71 -12.86 -2.31 13.21
C ALA A 71 -11.66 -1.35 13.40
N VAL A 72 -11.42 -0.87 14.62
CA VAL A 72 -10.20 -0.12 14.99
C VAL A 72 -9.13 -1.11 15.42
N TYR A 73 -7.97 -1.04 14.79
CA TYR A 73 -6.84 -1.94 15.07
C TYR A 73 -6.00 -1.42 16.24
N GLU A 74 -5.37 -2.35 16.95
CA GLU A 74 -4.38 -2.05 18.00
C GLU A 74 -3.05 -1.69 17.33
N GLY A 75 -2.40 -0.64 17.82
CA GLY A 75 -1.05 -0.27 17.40
C GLY A 75 0.01 -1.18 18.01
N SER A 76 1.26 -0.96 17.61
CA SER A 76 2.44 -1.67 18.11
C SER A 76 2.55 -1.70 19.65
N ILE A 77 2.06 -0.65 20.33
CA ILE A 77 1.99 -0.55 21.79
C ILE A 77 0.68 -1.15 22.32
N LEU A 78 0.76 -2.19 23.14
CA LEU A 78 -0.40 -2.81 23.79
C LEU A 78 -1.30 -1.79 24.52
N GLY A 79 -2.60 -1.82 24.24
CA GLY A 79 -3.61 -0.89 24.72
C GLY A 79 -3.70 0.44 23.95
N ALA A 80 -2.88 0.64 22.92
CA ALA A 80 -2.93 1.83 22.08
C ALA A 80 -3.81 1.59 20.85
N PHE A 81 -4.94 2.29 20.76
CA PHE A 81 -5.85 2.25 19.62
C PHE A 81 -6.03 3.65 19.03
N GLY A 82 -6.25 3.70 17.71
CA GLY A 82 -6.76 4.90 17.02
C GLY A 82 -8.25 5.16 17.32
N ASP A 83 -8.88 6.01 16.51
CA ASP A 83 -10.30 6.36 16.62
C ASP A 83 -11.13 5.93 15.38
N ARG A 84 -10.50 5.33 14.36
CA ARG A 84 -11.10 4.99 13.07
C ARG A 84 -10.64 3.63 12.55
N LYS A 85 -11.48 3.02 11.71
CA LYS A 85 -11.12 1.84 10.92
C LYS A 85 -10.03 2.21 9.90
N PRO A 86 -8.95 1.40 9.73
CA PRO A 86 -8.06 1.52 8.58
C PRO A 86 -8.85 1.44 7.25
N PRO A 87 -8.68 2.39 6.32
CA PRO A 87 -9.31 2.30 5.00
C PRO A 87 -8.77 1.09 4.21
N GLU A 88 -9.35 0.85 3.04
CA GLU A 88 -8.75 0.00 2.00
C GLU A 88 -7.63 0.81 1.33
N THR A 89 -6.45 0.21 1.09
CA THR A 89 -5.33 0.84 0.35
C THR A 89 -5.48 0.68 -1.16
N ASP A 90 -6.10 -0.42 -1.59
CA ASP A 90 -6.56 -0.68 -2.96
C ASP A 90 -7.24 0.57 -3.55
N TYR A 91 -6.80 1.01 -4.74
CA TYR A 91 -7.25 2.22 -5.43
C TYR A 91 -7.09 3.57 -4.68
N ALA A 92 -6.61 3.62 -3.43
CA ALA A 92 -6.51 4.87 -2.64
C ALA A 92 -5.58 5.91 -3.29
N THR A 93 -4.52 5.42 -3.95
CA THR A 93 -3.57 6.21 -4.74
C THR A 93 -4.17 6.92 -5.97
N LEU A 94 -5.46 6.70 -6.28
CA LEU A 94 -6.21 7.47 -7.29
C LEU A 94 -6.81 8.78 -6.73
N SER A 95 -6.74 9.01 -5.41
CA SER A 95 -7.20 10.27 -4.81
C SER A 95 -6.33 11.45 -5.30
N PRO A 96 -6.92 12.52 -5.85
CA PRO A 96 -6.15 13.68 -6.30
C PRO A 96 -5.62 14.48 -5.10
N VAL A 97 -4.59 15.31 -5.32
CA VAL A 97 -4.17 16.36 -4.38
C VAL A 97 -5.41 17.16 -3.92
N LEU A 98 -5.53 17.37 -2.61
CA LEU A 98 -6.68 18.04 -2.00
C LEU A 98 -6.87 19.45 -2.58
N HIS A 99 -8.03 19.68 -3.18
CA HIS A 99 -8.38 20.97 -3.78
C HIS A 99 -9.86 21.28 -3.64
N LEU A 100 -10.23 22.52 -3.93
CA LEU A 100 -11.62 22.98 -3.90
C LEU A 100 -12.21 22.97 -5.32
N ASP A 101 -13.04 21.98 -5.65
CA ASP A 101 -13.84 21.99 -6.89
C ASP A 101 -15.25 22.52 -6.60
N LYS A 102 -15.64 23.60 -7.29
CA LYS A 102 -17.01 24.19 -7.25
C LYS A 102 -17.56 24.44 -5.84
N GLY A 103 -16.68 24.72 -4.87
CA GLY A 103 -17.04 24.98 -3.47
C GLY A 103 -17.08 23.74 -2.55
N THR A 104 -16.64 22.59 -3.04
CA THR A 104 -16.51 21.34 -2.28
C THR A 104 -15.05 20.90 -2.25
N TRP A 105 -14.57 20.40 -1.11
CA TRP A 105 -13.23 19.81 -1.00
C TRP A 105 -13.22 18.41 -1.63
N VAL A 106 -12.22 18.14 -2.47
CA VAL A 106 -12.05 16.88 -3.22
C VAL A 106 -10.59 16.46 -3.14
N GLY A 107 -10.35 15.18 -2.88
CA GLY A 107 -9.01 14.60 -2.80
C GLY A 107 -8.45 14.50 -1.38
N GLY A 108 -7.15 14.26 -1.30
CA GLY A 108 -6.44 13.92 -0.07
C GLY A 108 -6.66 12.47 0.37
N ASN A 109 -5.81 11.99 1.28
CA ASN A 109 -5.91 10.67 1.92
C ASN A 109 -6.17 10.81 3.43
N PHE A 110 -6.45 9.66 4.06
CA PHE A 110 -7.22 9.52 5.31
C PHE A 110 -8.70 9.95 5.20
N TRP A 111 -9.53 9.46 6.13
CA TRP A 111 -10.97 9.78 6.24
C TRP A 111 -11.32 11.27 6.37
N ASP A 112 -10.36 12.13 6.69
CA ASP A 112 -10.51 13.59 6.79
C ASP A 112 -9.68 14.37 5.77
N GLY A 113 -9.03 13.70 4.81
CA GLY A 113 -8.25 14.33 3.74
C GLY A 113 -6.98 15.04 4.21
N ARG A 114 -6.54 14.82 5.46
CA ARG A 114 -5.41 15.57 6.08
C ARG A 114 -4.05 15.29 5.43
N ALA A 115 -3.90 14.16 4.75
CA ALA A 115 -2.77 13.92 3.86
C ALA A 115 -3.10 14.55 2.51
N THR A 116 -2.75 15.83 2.35
CA THR A 116 -3.28 16.68 1.27
C THR A 116 -2.64 16.38 -0.09
N GLY A 117 -1.44 15.80 -0.11
CA GLY A 117 -0.59 15.73 -1.30
C GLY A 117 0.18 17.03 -1.56
N GLU A 118 0.21 17.96 -0.61
CA GLU A 118 0.96 19.22 -0.72
C GLU A 118 2.45 19.00 -0.44
N LYS A 119 2.84 18.06 0.45
CA LYS A 119 4.25 17.87 0.81
C LYS A 119 5.02 17.16 -0.31
N LEU A 120 4.50 16.03 -0.81
CA LEU A 120 5.17 15.18 -1.80
C LEU A 120 4.50 15.19 -3.19
N GLY A 121 3.48 16.02 -3.41
CA GLY A 121 2.73 16.07 -4.66
C GLY A 121 1.71 14.95 -4.83
N TRP A 122 1.57 14.04 -3.86
CA TRP A 122 0.72 12.86 -3.94
C TRP A 122 0.13 12.51 -2.56
N PRO A 123 -1.22 12.48 -2.39
CA PRO A 123 -1.84 12.16 -1.11
C PRO A 123 -1.42 10.84 -0.44
N SER A 124 -1.15 9.77 -1.19
CA SER A 124 -0.67 8.51 -0.59
C SER A 124 0.73 8.64 0.00
N ALA A 125 1.66 9.31 -0.68
CA ALA A 125 3.00 9.55 -0.13
C ALA A 125 2.95 10.51 1.08
N ASP A 126 2.04 11.49 1.09
CA ASP A 126 1.77 12.31 2.28
C ASP A 126 1.17 11.46 3.43
N GLN A 127 0.36 10.44 3.12
CA GLN A 127 -0.29 9.56 4.10
C GLN A 127 0.66 8.52 4.70
N ALA A 128 1.52 7.91 3.89
CA ALA A 128 2.46 6.85 4.30
C ALA A 128 3.46 7.33 5.38
N GLN A 129 3.71 8.63 5.48
CA GLN A 129 4.52 9.23 6.56
C GLN A 129 3.83 9.27 7.94
N GLY A 130 2.53 8.97 8.01
CA GLY A 130 1.73 9.04 9.23
C GLY A 130 1.92 7.85 10.18
N PRO A 131 1.64 6.61 9.73
CA PRO A 131 1.58 5.42 10.60
C PRO A 131 2.84 5.17 11.42
N PHE A 132 4.02 5.29 10.81
CA PHE A 132 5.31 5.09 11.46
C PHE A 132 5.44 5.86 12.79
N LEU A 133 5.02 7.13 12.81
CA LEU A 133 5.25 8.04 13.94
C LEU A 133 4.02 8.20 14.85
N ASN A 134 2.88 7.60 14.50
CA ASN A 134 1.68 7.72 15.30
C ASN A 134 1.75 6.78 16.51
N PRO A 135 1.69 7.28 17.77
CA PRO A 135 1.77 6.45 18.98
C PRO A 135 0.57 5.53 19.20
N LYS A 136 -0.41 5.52 18.27
CA LYS A 136 -1.56 4.61 18.20
C LYS A 136 -1.50 3.61 17.04
N GLU A 137 -0.45 3.66 16.24
CA GLU A 137 -0.16 2.76 15.12
C GLU A 137 1.26 2.20 15.35
N GLN A 138 2.23 2.39 14.44
CA GLN A 138 3.57 1.81 14.55
C GLN A 138 4.48 2.50 15.59
N ALA A 139 4.17 3.73 15.99
CA ALA A 139 4.64 4.39 17.20
C ALA A 139 6.16 4.65 17.36
N LEU A 140 6.95 4.67 16.29
CA LEU A 140 8.35 5.10 16.33
C LEU A 140 8.46 6.59 16.76
N PRO A 141 9.47 6.96 17.57
CA PRO A 141 9.54 8.28 18.18
C PRO A 141 10.05 9.39 17.25
N ASP A 142 10.62 9.04 16.10
CA ASP A 142 11.40 9.91 15.24
C ASP A 142 11.50 9.31 13.81
N ASN A 143 11.40 10.12 12.75
CA ASN A 143 11.60 9.63 11.37
C ASN A 143 13.02 9.12 11.13
N ALA A 144 14.01 9.60 11.89
CA ALA A 144 15.36 9.05 11.89
C ALA A 144 15.40 7.56 12.27
N CYS A 145 14.43 7.05 13.05
CA CYS A 145 14.32 5.62 13.36
C CYS A 145 13.89 4.80 12.14
N VAL A 146 12.94 5.31 11.35
CA VAL A 146 12.46 4.66 10.12
C VAL A 146 13.58 4.61 9.10
N VAL A 147 14.23 5.75 8.83
CA VAL A 147 15.35 5.85 7.89
C VAL A 147 16.53 4.97 8.35
N TYR A 148 16.85 4.96 9.65
CA TYR A 148 17.89 4.08 10.18
C TYR A 148 17.58 2.59 9.94
N ARG A 149 16.37 2.13 10.25
CA ARG A 149 16.00 0.71 10.09
C ARG A 149 15.98 0.30 8.62
N VAL A 150 15.42 1.12 7.73
CA VAL A 150 15.51 0.94 6.27
C VAL A 150 16.98 0.88 5.79
N SER A 151 17.87 1.71 6.35
CA SER A 151 19.30 1.75 5.97
C SER A 151 20.14 0.53 6.39
N VAL A 152 19.54 -0.42 7.13
CA VAL A 152 20.18 -1.68 7.56
C VAL A 152 19.28 -2.90 7.35
N ALA A 153 18.19 -2.73 6.60
CA ALA A 153 17.21 -3.78 6.33
C ALA A 153 17.73 -4.79 5.29
N THR A 154 17.09 -5.95 5.17
CA THR A 154 17.46 -6.98 4.17
C THR A 154 17.34 -6.51 2.72
N TYR A 155 16.56 -5.45 2.48
CA TYR A 155 16.36 -4.80 1.18
C TYR A 155 17.21 -3.52 0.98
N GLU A 156 18.25 -3.28 1.79
CA GLU A 156 19.12 -2.09 1.69
C GLU A 156 19.70 -1.87 0.26
N LEU A 157 20.06 -2.95 -0.44
CA LEU A 157 20.59 -2.87 -1.82
C LEU A 157 19.52 -2.52 -2.85
N LEU A 158 18.25 -2.87 -2.60
CA LEU A 158 17.13 -2.47 -3.45
C LEU A 158 16.80 -0.98 -3.23
N TYR A 159 16.96 -0.49 -2.00
CA TYR A 159 16.92 0.95 -1.73
C TYR A 159 18.02 1.71 -2.49
N GLU A 160 19.25 1.17 -2.50
CA GLU A 160 20.36 1.74 -3.27
C GLU A 160 20.06 1.77 -4.79
N GLU A 161 19.46 0.72 -5.34
CA GLU A 161 19.06 0.68 -6.76
C GLU A 161 18.03 1.77 -7.12
N VAL A 162 17.07 2.04 -6.22
CA VAL A 162 15.96 2.97 -6.47
C VAL A 162 16.34 4.43 -6.21
N PHE A 163 17.00 4.73 -5.08
CA PHE A 163 17.25 6.10 -4.62
C PHE A 163 18.74 6.48 -4.53
N GLY A 164 19.65 5.52 -4.69
CA GLY A 164 21.10 5.72 -4.54
C GLY A 164 21.59 5.59 -3.10
N ASP A 165 22.86 5.93 -2.89
CA ASP A 165 23.63 5.66 -1.66
C ASP A 165 23.49 6.73 -0.56
N ASN A 166 22.68 7.78 -0.79
CA ASN A 166 22.55 8.93 0.13
C ASN A 166 22.11 8.54 1.54
N ILE A 167 21.28 7.50 1.68
CA ILE A 167 20.82 6.98 2.98
C ILE A 167 21.98 6.45 3.83
N PHE A 168 23.00 5.84 3.21
CA PHE A 168 24.19 5.34 3.89
C PHE A 168 25.21 6.44 4.22
N ALA A 169 25.03 7.65 3.68
CA ALA A 169 25.82 8.82 4.01
C ALA A 169 25.34 9.56 5.29
N ILE A 170 24.33 9.03 5.99
CA ILE A 170 23.79 9.59 7.23
C ILE A 170 24.57 9.02 8.44
N VAL A 171 25.12 9.91 9.28
CA VAL A 171 25.91 9.48 10.45
C VAL A 171 25.01 9.24 11.66
N PHE A 172 24.45 8.04 11.75
CA PHE A 172 23.65 7.60 12.89
C PHE A 172 24.51 7.29 14.14
N PRO A 173 24.04 7.62 15.37
CA PRO A 173 24.63 7.14 16.62
C PRO A 173 24.71 5.60 16.68
N VAL A 174 25.78 5.07 17.27
CA VAL A 174 25.99 3.60 17.43
C VAL A 174 24.92 2.89 18.26
N ASN A 175 24.09 3.65 18.98
CA ASN A 175 22.99 3.17 19.82
C ASN A 175 21.61 3.58 19.28
N THR A 176 21.47 3.87 17.98
CA THR A 176 20.22 4.38 17.37
C THR A 176 19.04 3.46 17.62
N ASP A 177 19.14 2.15 17.36
CA ASP A 177 18.03 1.22 17.62
C ASP A 177 17.57 1.24 19.08
N ALA A 178 18.51 1.28 20.03
CA ALA A 178 18.21 1.35 21.46
C ALA A 178 17.56 2.69 21.88
N LEU A 179 17.82 3.79 21.15
CA LEU A 179 17.08 5.05 21.33
C LEU A 179 15.65 4.90 20.83
N CYS A 180 15.48 4.35 19.63
CA CYS A 180 14.20 4.14 18.95
C CYS A 180 13.26 3.22 19.74
N ALA A 181 13.71 2.02 20.10
CA ALA A 181 12.97 1.08 20.95
C ALA A 181 12.73 1.66 22.37
N GLY A 182 13.59 2.56 22.83
CA GLY A 182 13.40 3.31 24.08
C GLY A 182 12.43 4.49 23.99
N GLY A 183 11.83 4.77 22.82
CA GLY A 183 10.94 5.91 22.60
C GLY A 183 11.62 7.28 22.60
N ASN A 184 12.93 7.33 22.28
CA ASN A 184 13.73 8.56 22.28
C ASN A 184 14.04 9.02 20.85
N PRO A 185 14.06 10.34 20.57
CA PRO A 185 14.51 10.85 19.28
C PRO A 185 16.01 10.64 19.09
N VAL A 186 16.43 10.54 17.83
CA VAL A 186 17.82 10.28 17.43
C VAL A 186 18.59 11.61 17.38
N PRO A 187 19.67 11.79 18.17
CA PRO A 187 20.49 12.99 18.10
C PRO A 187 21.35 12.96 16.84
N LEU A 188 21.00 13.83 15.88
CA LEU A 188 21.68 13.99 14.59
C LEU A 188 22.24 15.40 14.43
N SER A 189 23.18 15.58 13.50
CA SER A 189 23.58 16.91 13.03
C SER A 189 22.46 17.54 12.18
N ASP A 190 22.49 18.86 11.99
CA ASP A 190 21.52 19.54 11.12
C ASP A 190 21.59 19.01 9.66
N ASP A 191 22.80 18.72 9.18
CA ASP A 191 23.04 18.15 7.84
C ASP A 191 22.47 16.73 7.71
N ASP A 192 22.70 15.87 8.72
CA ASP A 192 22.17 14.50 8.74
C ASP A 192 20.65 14.47 8.93
N ARG A 193 20.10 15.42 9.70
CA ARG A 193 18.66 15.60 9.85
C ARG A 193 18.01 16.00 8.52
N ALA A 194 18.64 16.85 7.72
CA ALA A 194 18.15 17.21 6.39
C ALA A 194 18.17 16.02 5.39
N LYS A 195 19.18 15.14 5.49
CA LYS A 195 19.18 13.87 4.73
C LYS A 195 18.04 12.96 5.20
N VAL A 196 17.85 12.79 6.51
CA VAL A 196 16.74 11.99 7.07
C VAL A 196 15.38 12.48 6.54
N GLU A 197 15.12 13.79 6.49
CA GLU A 197 13.89 14.30 5.88
C GLU A 197 13.75 13.92 4.41
N THR A 198 14.85 13.89 3.65
CA THR A 198 14.85 13.50 2.23
C THR A 198 14.55 12.01 2.07
N GLU A 199 15.27 11.15 2.80
CA GLU A 199 15.08 9.71 2.71
C GLU A 199 13.73 9.25 3.30
N TYR A 200 13.21 9.93 4.32
CA TYR A 200 11.86 9.65 4.82
C TYR A 200 10.77 9.97 3.79
N ASN A 201 10.98 10.99 2.94
CA ASN A 201 10.10 11.26 1.81
C ASN A 201 10.23 10.19 0.72
N ASN A 202 11.45 9.69 0.45
CA ASN A 202 11.71 8.62 -0.51
C ASN A 202 11.02 7.30 -0.10
N ILE A 203 11.15 6.90 1.17
CA ILE A 203 10.44 5.75 1.77
C ILE A 203 8.93 5.86 1.54
N ALA A 204 8.34 7.02 1.82
CA ALA A 204 6.91 7.26 1.62
C ALA A 204 6.47 7.28 0.15
N LEU A 205 7.35 7.69 -0.76
CA LEU A 205 7.12 7.60 -2.21
C LEU A 205 7.17 6.16 -2.71
N ALA A 206 8.08 5.31 -2.19
CA ALA A 206 8.13 3.90 -2.56
C ALA A 206 6.84 3.15 -2.17
N ILE A 207 6.34 3.37 -0.95
CA ILE A 207 5.04 2.82 -0.49
C ILE A 207 3.91 3.29 -1.42
N ALA A 208 3.86 4.57 -1.76
CA ALA A 208 2.83 5.10 -2.66
C ALA A 208 2.92 4.56 -4.10
N GLU A 209 4.12 4.24 -4.60
CA GLU A 209 4.30 3.58 -5.90
C GLU A 209 3.86 2.10 -5.85
N TYR A 210 4.14 1.39 -4.76
CA TYR A 210 3.61 0.04 -4.50
C TYR A 210 2.07 0.04 -4.46
N GLU A 211 1.45 0.91 -3.65
CA GLU A 211 -0.01 1.13 -3.63
C GLU A 211 -0.59 1.63 -4.97
N ALA A 212 0.28 2.06 -5.90
CA ALA A 212 -0.07 2.46 -7.24
C ALA A 212 0.11 1.35 -8.29
N GLY A 213 0.59 0.20 -7.86
CA GLY A 213 0.96 -0.95 -8.65
C GLY A 213 -0.22 -1.66 -9.33
N PRO A 214 0.10 -2.59 -10.25
CA PRO A 214 -0.91 -3.34 -11.01
C PRO A 214 -1.65 -4.38 -10.16
N SER A 215 -1.12 -4.78 -8.99
CA SER A 215 -1.83 -5.58 -7.99
C SER A 215 -2.92 -4.74 -7.32
N GLU A 216 -2.54 -3.62 -6.70
CA GLU A 216 -3.40 -2.73 -5.89
C GLU A 216 -4.42 -1.90 -6.70
N ARG A 217 -4.37 -2.05 -8.03
CA ARG A 217 -5.24 -1.38 -9.01
C ARG A 217 -5.69 -2.32 -10.12
N SER A 218 -5.92 -3.60 -9.81
CA SER A 218 -6.12 -4.62 -10.84
C SER A 218 -7.32 -4.39 -11.79
N PHE A 219 -8.31 -3.58 -11.41
CA PHE A 219 -9.57 -3.33 -12.17
C PHE A 219 -10.18 -4.63 -12.73
N SER A 220 -10.13 -5.69 -11.93
CA SER A 220 -10.36 -7.08 -12.35
C SER A 220 -11.77 -7.60 -12.01
N SER A 221 -12.65 -6.72 -11.52
CA SER A 221 -13.95 -7.14 -10.99
C SER A 221 -14.93 -7.60 -12.10
N LYS A 222 -16.02 -8.26 -11.69
CA LYS A 222 -17.14 -8.57 -12.61
C LYS A 222 -17.76 -7.32 -13.22
N PHE A 223 -17.66 -6.16 -12.57
CA PHE A 223 -18.15 -4.91 -13.12
C PHE A 223 -17.28 -4.46 -14.30
N ASP A 224 -15.96 -4.43 -14.12
CA ASP A 224 -14.99 -4.05 -15.15
C ASP A 224 -15.03 -5.00 -16.35
N ALA A 225 -15.07 -6.31 -16.07
CA ALA A 225 -15.28 -7.34 -17.08
C ALA A 225 -16.61 -7.15 -17.86
N SER A 226 -17.63 -6.55 -17.26
CA SER A 226 -18.89 -6.24 -17.95
C SER A 226 -18.80 -4.99 -18.83
N LEU A 227 -17.99 -4.00 -18.46
CA LEU A 227 -17.70 -2.83 -19.29
C LEU A 227 -16.92 -3.24 -20.55
N GLY A 228 -15.96 -4.16 -20.41
CA GLY A 228 -15.22 -4.77 -21.52
C GLY A 228 -16.02 -5.81 -22.35
N GLY A 229 -17.27 -6.10 -21.98
CA GLY A 229 -18.11 -7.10 -22.66
C GLY A 229 -17.75 -8.57 -22.39
N ASN A 230 -16.73 -8.84 -21.58
CA ASN A 230 -16.25 -10.17 -21.22
C ASN A 230 -17.13 -10.86 -20.15
N TYR A 231 -17.96 -10.10 -19.44
CA TYR A 231 -18.97 -10.62 -18.52
C TYR A 231 -20.37 -10.11 -18.87
N LYS A 232 -21.39 -10.97 -18.71
CA LYS A 232 -22.79 -10.61 -18.87
C LYS A 232 -23.48 -10.61 -17.49
N PRO A 233 -23.72 -9.44 -16.87
CA PRO A 233 -24.32 -9.36 -15.55
C PRO A 233 -25.66 -10.08 -15.50
N THR A 234 -25.95 -10.72 -14.37
CA THR A 234 -27.19 -11.42 -14.06
C THR A 234 -28.40 -10.48 -14.04
N LYS A 235 -29.62 -11.05 -14.01
CA LYS A 235 -30.84 -10.25 -13.82
C LYS A 235 -30.86 -9.51 -12.48
N GLN A 236 -30.14 -9.99 -11.46
CA GLN A 236 -30.08 -9.35 -10.14
C GLN A 236 -29.09 -8.20 -10.13
N GLU A 237 -27.85 -8.41 -10.61
CA GLU A 237 -26.83 -7.36 -10.70
C GLU A 237 -27.31 -6.17 -11.53
N ARG A 238 -27.94 -6.39 -12.70
CA ARG A 238 -28.52 -5.29 -13.49
C ARG A 238 -29.62 -4.52 -12.77
N ARG A 239 -30.41 -5.17 -11.89
CA ARG A 239 -31.41 -4.46 -11.06
C ARG A 239 -30.73 -3.67 -9.93
N GLY A 240 -29.67 -4.22 -9.33
CA GLY A 240 -28.85 -3.51 -8.34
C GLY A 240 -28.21 -2.25 -8.94
N PHE A 241 -27.55 -2.38 -10.10
CA PHE A 241 -26.97 -1.23 -10.81
C PHE A 241 -28.01 -0.19 -11.22
N ALA A 242 -29.21 -0.60 -11.67
CA ALA A 242 -30.30 0.33 -11.95
C ALA A 242 -30.84 1.05 -10.71
N LEU A 243 -30.76 0.45 -9.52
CA LEU A 243 -31.05 1.12 -8.26
C LEU A 243 -29.94 2.12 -7.90
N PHE A 244 -28.67 1.70 -7.96
CA PHE A 244 -27.48 2.53 -7.72
C PHE A 244 -27.48 3.79 -8.60
N GLN A 245 -27.77 3.63 -9.89
CA GLN A 245 -27.82 4.70 -10.88
C GLN A 245 -29.07 5.59 -10.80
N GLY A 246 -30.11 5.13 -10.10
CA GLY A 246 -31.46 5.68 -10.13
C GLY A 246 -32.02 5.94 -8.74
N LYS A 247 -32.94 5.07 -8.28
CA LYS A 247 -33.74 5.31 -7.06
C LYS A 247 -32.91 5.39 -5.77
N GLY A 248 -31.79 4.67 -5.69
CA GLY A 248 -30.88 4.72 -4.55
C GLY A 248 -30.02 5.98 -4.51
N LYS A 249 -29.90 6.70 -5.65
CA LYS A 249 -29.06 7.90 -5.81
C LYS A 249 -27.58 7.71 -5.47
N CYS A 250 -27.11 6.47 -5.35
CA CYS A 250 -25.77 6.14 -4.86
C CYS A 250 -24.66 6.84 -5.67
N LYS A 251 -24.82 6.90 -6.99
CA LYS A 251 -23.87 7.57 -7.92
C LYS A 251 -23.64 9.08 -7.73
N LEU A 252 -24.30 9.72 -6.78
CA LEU A 252 -24.15 11.16 -6.50
C LEU A 252 -23.02 11.45 -5.52
N CYS A 253 -22.44 10.40 -4.94
CA CYS A 253 -21.25 10.37 -4.11
C CYS A 253 -20.37 9.20 -4.59
#